data_AF-A0A1V6BWY3-F1
#
_entry.id   AF-A0A1V6BWY3-F1
#
_cell.length_a   1.000
_cell.length_b   1.000
_cell.length_c   1.000
_cell.angle_alpha   90.00
_cell.angle_beta   90.00
_cell.angle_gamma   90.00
#
_symmetry.space_group_name_H-M   'P 1'
#
loop_
_entity.id
_entity.type
_entity.pdbx_description
1 polymer ?
#
loop_
_entity_poly.entity_id
_entity_poly.type
_entity_poly.pdbx_seq_one_letter_code
_entity_poly.pdbx_strand_id
1 'polypeptide(L)'
;MELKPDNVPIKEWLVKGIADSLNIPERVVATIVDFQFSEARESLLTCNSIEFSGFGKFIFNKRKAEKKLAKIVKSKEYLEGVIGSPDITEQKRVSSHFKLQIYMADIKLLRNKL
;
A
#
# COMPACT_ATOMS: atom_id res chain seq x y z
N MET A 1 6.89 -29.97 -3.29
CA MET A 1 6.57 -28.92 -2.30
C MET A 1 5.34 -29.38 -1.56
N GLU A 2 5.44 -29.51 -0.24
CA GLU A 2 4.25 -29.69 0.60
C GLU A 2 3.31 -28.51 0.41
N LEU A 3 2.01 -28.72 0.60
CA LEU A 3 1.04 -27.62 0.50
C LEU A 3 1.10 -26.77 1.77
N LYS A 4 0.97 -25.45 1.62
CA LYS A 4 0.88 -24.52 2.76
C LYS A 4 -0.36 -24.88 3.61
N PRO A 5 -0.22 -25.11 4.93
CA PRO A 5 -1.36 -25.27 5.82
C PRO A 5 -2.24 -24.00 5.86
N ASP A 6 -3.55 -24.14 5.97
CA ASP A 6 -4.48 -23.01 5.91
C ASP A 6 -4.23 -21.95 6.98
N ASN A 7 -3.87 -22.40 8.19
CA ASN A 7 -3.71 -21.54 9.37
C ASN A 7 -2.35 -20.80 9.43
N VAL A 8 -1.46 -21.01 8.46
CA VAL A 8 -0.12 -20.40 8.46
C VAL A 8 -0.07 -19.25 7.44
N PRO A 9 0.38 -18.04 7.85
CA PRO A 9 0.64 -16.95 6.92
C PRO A 9 1.60 -17.35 5.80
N ILE A 10 1.33 -16.92 4.57
CA ILE A 10 2.14 -17.32 3.41
C ILE A 10 3.61 -16.90 3.52
N LYS A 11 3.87 -15.71 4.09
CA LYS A 11 5.23 -15.22 4.32
C LYS A 11 6.01 -16.17 5.24
N GLU A 12 5.43 -16.55 6.36
CA GLU A 12 6.07 -17.44 7.35
C GLU A 12 6.37 -18.81 6.75
N TRP A 13 5.40 -19.37 6.01
CA TRP A 13 5.58 -20.65 5.33
C TRP A 13 6.71 -20.61 4.29
N LEU A 14 6.81 -19.54 3.50
CA LEU A 14 7.89 -19.36 2.52
C LEU A 14 9.24 -19.15 3.19
N VAL A 15 9.30 -18.33 4.26
CA VAL A 15 10.52 -18.11 5.05
C VAL A 15 11.05 -19.42 5.59
N LYS A 16 10.18 -20.25 6.16
CA LYS A 16 10.54 -21.58 6.67
C LYS A 16 11.07 -22.48 5.55
N GLY A 17 10.37 -22.57 4.42
CA GLY A 17 10.81 -23.39 3.29
C GLY A 17 12.18 -22.97 2.74
N ILE A 18 12.46 -21.66 2.69
CA ILE A 18 13.77 -21.14 2.27
C ILE A 18 14.85 -21.42 3.33
N ALA A 19 14.53 -21.23 4.60
CA ALA A 19 15.43 -21.48 5.72
C ALA A 19 15.88 -22.95 5.77
N ASP A 20 14.92 -23.88 5.63
CA ASP A 20 15.16 -25.31 5.58
C ASP A 20 15.99 -25.70 4.35
N SER A 21 15.66 -25.15 3.17
CA SER A 21 16.37 -25.45 1.92
C SER A 21 17.82 -24.93 1.90
N LEU A 22 18.11 -23.82 2.58
CA LEU A 22 19.42 -23.19 2.59
C LEU A 22 20.22 -23.52 3.86
N ASN A 23 19.62 -24.20 4.83
CA ASN A 23 20.16 -24.46 6.16
C ASN A 23 20.63 -23.17 6.87
N ILE A 24 19.77 -22.15 6.87
CA ILE A 24 20.01 -20.82 7.46
C ILE A 24 18.91 -20.54 8.49
N PRO A 25 19.18 -19.85 9.61
CA PRO A 25 18.13 -19.51 10.58
C PRO A 25 16.99 -18.69 9.97
N GLU A 26 15.74 -19.07 10.25
CA GLU A 26 14.52 -18.38 9.76
C GLU A 26 14.55 -16.87 10.00
N ARG A 27 15.05 -16.43 11.16
CA ARG A 27 15.20 -15.02 11.51
C ARG A 27 16.04 -14.24 10.49
N VAL A 28 17.07 -14.86 9.91
CA VAL A 28 17.96 -14.21 8.94
C VAL A 28 17.23 -14.07 7.61
N VAL A 29 16.56 -15.13 7.15
CA VAL A 29 15.74 -15.11 5.93
C VAL A 29 14.63 -14.07 6.05
N ALA A 30 13.89 -14.06 7.15
CA ALA A 30 12.84 -13.07 7.41
C ALA A 30 13.39 -11.64 7.35
N THR A 31 14.53 -11.39 7.99
CA THR A 31 15.18 -10.07 7.99
C THR A 31 15.54 -9.61 6.58
N ILE A 32 16.11 -10.50 5.76
CA ILE A 32 16.47 -10.18 4.38
C ILE A 32 15.23 -9.89 3.55
N VAL A 33 14.19 -10.72 3.68
CA VAL A 33 12.91 -10.51 2.98
C VAL A 33 12.32 -9.15 3.36
N ASP A 34 12.25 -8.84 4.66
CA ASP A 34 11.72 -7.56 5.14
C ASP A 34 12.52 -6.36 4.63
N PHE A 35 13.85 -6.47 4.63
CA PHE A 35 14.71 -5.45 4.06
C PHE A 35 14.41 -5.21 2.57
N GLN A 36 14.34 -6.26 1.76
CA GLN A 36 14.07 -6.15 0.32
C GLN A 36 12.72 -5.48 0.03
N PHE A 37 11.67 -5.85 0.77
CA PHE A 37 10.35 -5.21 0.62
C PHE A 37 10.33 -3.77 1.13
N SER A 38 11.06 -3.45 2.20
CA SER A 38 11.16 -2.07 2.69
C SER A 38 11.87 -1.16 1.69
N GLU A 39 13.03 -1.58 1.19
CA GLU A 39 13.80 -0.86 0.17
C GLU A 39 12.98 -0.68 -1.12
N ALA A 40 12.24 -1.71 -1.54
CA ALA A 40 11.37 -1.62 -2.69
C ALA A 40 10.22 -0.62 -2.48
N ARG A 41 9.61 -0.62 -1.28
CA ARG A 41 8.57 0.35 -0.93
C ARG A 41 9.08 1.79 -0.99
N GLU A 42 10.27 2.03 -0.46
CA GLU A 42 10.89 3.37 -0.44
C GLU A 42 11.33 3.81 -1.84
N SER A 43 11.96 2.92 -2.58
CA SER A 43 12.34 3.16 -3.98
C SER A 43 11.13 3.45 -4.86
N LEU A 44 9.96 2.85 -4.61
CA LEU A 44 8.73 3.17 -5.33
C LEU A 44 8.19 4.57 -5.00
N LEU A 45 8.67 5.27 -3.97
CA LEU A 45 8.31 6.67 -3.73
C LEU A 45 9.06 7.61 -4.67
N THR A 46 10.31 7.30 -5.02
CA THR A 46 11.15 8.16 -5.86
C THR A 46 11.19 7.70 -7.33
N CYS A 47 11.17 6.40 -7.58
CA CYS A 47 11.28 5.80 -8.90
C CYS A 47 9.94 5.31 -9.45
N ASN A 48 9.74 5.36 -10.77
CA ASN A 48 8.50 4.88 -11.40
C ASN A 48 8.53 3.39 -11.76
N SER A 49 9.65 2.72 -11.55
CA SER A 49 9.73 1.28 -11.68
C SER A 49 10.84 0.69 -10.83
N ILE A 50 10.63 -0.54 -10.37
CA ILE A 50 11.65 -1.38 -9.73
C ILE A 50 11.70 -2.68 -10.49
N GLU A 51 12.91 -3.17 -10.77
CA GLU A 51 13.13 -4.40 -11.49
C GLU A 51 13.96 -5.35 -10.64
N PHE A 52 13.42 -6.53 -10.41
CA PHE A 52 14.13 -7.65 -9.79
C PHE A 52 14.59 -8.57 -10.92
N SER A 53 15.88 -8.57 -11.20
CA SER A 53 16.48 -9.37 -12.26
C SER A 53 16.13 -10.85 -12.10
N GLY A 54 15.67 -11.47 -13.19
CA GLY A 54 15.22 -12.88 -13.17
C GLY A 54 13.84 -13.13 -12.55
N PHE A 55 13.14 -12.10 -12.07
CA PHE A 55 11.78 -12.21 -11.53
C PHE A 55 10.78 -11.36 -12.29
N GLY A 56 10.95 -10.04 -12.27
CA GLY A 56 10.00 -9.15 -12.93
C GLY A 56 10.14 -7.68 -12.54
N LYS A 57 9.33 -6.86 -13.20
CA LYS A 57 9.33 -5.41 -13.06
C LYS A 57 8.01 -4.90 -12.50
N PHE A 58 8.11 -4.13 -11.42
CA PHE A 58 7.01 -3.40 -10.81
C PHE A 58 7.00 -1.98 -11.37
N ILE A 59 5.86 -1.53 -11.90
CA ILE A 59 5.73 -0.23 -12.58
C ILE A 59 4.67 0.62 -11.90
N PHE A 60 5.04 1.83 -11.53
CA PHE A 60 4.10 2.86 -11.13
C PHE A 60 3.43 3.48 -12.36
N ASN A 61 2.13 3.22 -12.53
CA ASN A 61 1.38 3.74 -13.67
C ASN A 61 0.92 5.19 -13.41
N LYS A 62 1.71 6.15 -13.89
CA LYS A 62 1.46 7.59 -13.74
C LYS A 62 0.06 8.01 -14.22
N ARG A 63 -0.38 7.55 -15.39
CA ARG A 63 -1.72 7.87 -15.94
C ARG A 63 -2.85 7.39 -15.03
N LYS A 64 -2.74 6.19 -14.47
CA LYS A 64 -3.74 5.66 -13.52
C LYS A 64 -3.69 6.44 -12.20
N ALA A 65 -2.50 6.82 -11.74
CA ALA A 65 -2.32 7.61 -10.52
C ALA A 65 -2.93 9.02 -10.64
N GLU A 66 -2.72 9.71 -11.76
CA GLU A 66 -3.34 11.02 -12.05
C GLU A 66 -4.87 10.93 -12.06
N LYS A 67 -5.43 9.91 -12.72
CA LYS A 67 -6.89 9.65 -12.71
C LYS A 67 -7.41 9.36 -11.29
N LYS A 68 -6.65 8.59 -10.49
CA LYS A 68 -6.99 8.32 -9.10
C LYS A 68 -6.94 9.60 -8.26
N LEU A 69 -5.91 10.43 -8.42
CA LEU A 69 -5.79 11.72 -7.74
C LEU A 69 -6.98 12.62 -8.06
N ALA A 70 -7.32 12.78 -9.34
CA ALA A 70 -8.47 13.59 -9.75
C ALA A 70 -9.79 13.08 -9.13
N LYS A 71 -9.97 11.76 -9.04
CA LYS A 71 -11.15 11.17 -8.38
C LYS A 71 -11.19 11.50 -6.89
N ILE A 72 -10.07 11.36 -6.17
CA ILE A 72 -10.02 11.61 -4.73
C ILE A 72 -10.22 13.10 -4.43
N VAL A 73 -9.66 14.01 -5.24
CA VAL A 73 -9.89 15.47 -5.10
C VAL A 73 -11.38 15.80 -5.24
N LYS A 74 -12.07 15.26 -6.26
CA LYS A 74 -13.52 15.45 -6.39
C LYS A 74 -14.31 14.89 -5.21
N SER A 75 -13.90 13.74 -4.68
CA SER A 75 -14.53 13.15 -3.49
C SER A 75 -14.29 13.96 -2.22
N LYS A 76 -13.11 14.59 -2.09
CA LYS A 76 -12.79 15.54 -1.02
C LYS A 76 -13.74 16.75 -1.06
N GLU A 77 -13.85 17.40 -2.22
CA GLU A 77 -14.72 18.57 -2.41
C GLU A 77 -16.18 18.25 -2.08
N TYR A 78 -16.67 17.08 -2.51
CA TYR A 78 -18.00 16.60 -2.16
C TYR A 78 -18.19 16.45 -0.64
N LEU A 79 -17.22 15.82 0.05
CA LEU A 79 -17.31 15.65 1.51
C LEU A 79 -17.24 16.98 2.25
N GLU A 80 -16.43 17.93 1.79
CA GLU A 80 -16.39 19.29 2.34
C GLU A 80 -17.75 19.99 2.21
N GLY A 81 -18.43 19.85 1.08
CA GLY A 81 -19.80 20.35 0.90
C GLY A 81 -20.83 19.66 1.79
N VAL A 82 -20.72 18.34 1.95
CA VAL A 82 -21.61 17.55 2.85
C VAL A 82 -21.43 17.99 4.30
N ILE A 83 -20.20 18.20 4.75
CA ILE A 83 -19.90 18.66 6.12
C ILE A 83 -20.40 20.11 6.33
N GLY A 84 -20.30 20.97 5.32
CA GLY A 84 -20.79 22.34 5.38
C GLY A 84 -22.32 22.48 5.36
N SER A 85 -23.05 21.40 5.04
CA SER A 85 -24.52 21.43 4.98
C SER A 85 -25.14 21.53 6.38
N PRO A 86 -26.15 22.40 6.59
CA PRO A 86 -26.86 22.51 7.86
C PRO A 86 -27.76 21.30 8.16
N ASP A 87 -28.15 20.52 7.15
CA ASP A 87 -29.15 19.45 7.26
C ASP A 87 -28.55 18.05 7.50
N ILE A 88 -27.25 17.95 7.80
CA ILE A 88 -26.55 16.68 8.01
C ILE A 88 -26.66 16.19 9.46
N THR A 89 -26.89 14.89 9.63
CA THR A 89 -26.84 14.24 10.95
C THR A 89 -25.42 14.20 11.51
N GLU A 90 -25.29 14.26 12.84
CA GLU A 90 -23.98 14.25 13.49
C GLU A 90 -23.18 12.96 13.20
N GLN A 91 -23.85 11.81 13.17
CA GLN A 91 -23.23 10.53 12.79
C GLN A 91 -22.62 10.59 11.38
N LYS A 92 -23.34 11.19 10.41
CA LYS A 92 -22.86 11.33 9.04
C LYS A 92 -21.75 12.37 8.95
N ARG A 93 -21.78 13.42 9.78
CA ARG A 93 -20.71 14.42 9.91
C ARG A 93 -19.41 13.78 10.37
N VAL A 94 -19.44 13.03 11.47
CA VAL A 94 -18.27 12.30 12.02
C VAL A 94 -17.70 11.33 10.98
N SER A 95 -18.54 10.51 10.34
CA SER A 95 -18.11 9.58 9.30
C SER A 95 -17.48 10.30 8.09
N SER A 96 -18.04 11.44 7.70
CA SER A 96 -17.55 12.25 6.58
C SER A 96 -16.19 12.88 6.91
N HIS A 97 -15.98 13.36 8.13
CA HIS A 97 -14.67 13.86 8.58
C HIS A 97 -13.59 12.78 8.57
N PHE A 98 -13.91 11.57 9.03
CA PHE A 98 -12.96 10.46 8.99
C PHE A 98 -12.53 10.11 7.55
N LYS A 99 -13.50 10.02 6.64
CA LYS A 99 -13.22 9.80 5.20
C LYS A 99 -12.40 10.93 4.59
N LEU A 100 -12.70 12.18 4.98
CA LEU A 100 -11.97 13.35 4.50
C LEU A 100 -10.49 13.30 4.91
N GLN A 101 -10.19 12.91 6.15
CA GLN A 101 -8.81 12.73 6.62
C GLN A 101 -8.05 11.68 5.80
N ILE A 102 -8.68 10.55 5.49
CA ILE A 102 -8.09 9.52 4.62
C ILE A 102 -7.78 10.09 3.23
N TYR A 103 -8.74 10.79 2.62
CA TYR A 103 -8.53 11.39 1.30
C TYR A 103 -7.45 12.46 1.29
N MET A 104 -7.31 13.24 2.36
CA MET A 104 -6.21 14.20 2.49
C MET A 104 -4.84 13.50 2.55
N ALA A 105 -4.73 12.39 3.28
CA ALA A 105 -3.50 11.60 3.34
C ALA A 105 -3.15 11.00 1.96
N ASP A 106 -4.14 10.41 1.27
CA ASP A 106 -3.96 9.84 -0.06
C ASP A 106 -3.57 10.90 -1.10
N ILE A 107 -4.20 12.09 -1.06
CA ILE A 107 -3.85 13.21 -1.93
C ILE A 107 -2.41 13.64 -1.69
N LYS A 108 -1.99 13.78 -0.43
CA LYS A 108 -0.62 14.16 -0.07
C LYS A 108 0.37 13.13 -0.62
N LEU A 109 0.11 11.84 -0.42
CA LEU A 109 0.97 10.77 -0.91
C LEU A 109 1.09 10.76 -2.44
N LEU A 110 -0.04 10.83 -3.15
CA LEU A 110 -0.04 10.81 -4.62
C LEU A 110 0.59 12.07 -5.22
N ARG A 111 0.38 13.24 -4.63
CA ARG A 111 1.04 14.49 -5.06
C ARG A 111 2.55 14.45 -4.85
N ASN A 112 3.01 13.88 -3.74
CA ASN A 112 4.45 13.74 -3.49
C ASN A 112 5.10 12.76 -4.47
N LYS A 113 4.34 11.79 -4.97
CA LYS A 113 4.83 10.75 -5.89
C LYS A 113 4.84 11.18 -7.37
N LEU A 114 3.87 12.00 -7.79
CA LEU A 114 3.60 12.35 -9.19
C LEU A 114 4.51 13.45 -9.73
#